data_AF-S0FGI2-F1
#
_entry.id   AF-S0FGI2-F1
#
_cell.length_a   1.000
_cell.length_b   1.000
_cell.length_c   1.000
_cell.angle_alpha   90.00
_cell.angle_beta   90.00
_cell.angle_gamma   90.00
#
_symmetry.space_group_name_H-M   'P 1'
#
loop_
_entity.id
_entity.type
_entity.pdbx_description
1 polymer ?
#
loop_
_entity_poly.entity_id
_entity_poly.type
_entity_poly.pdbx_seq_one_letter_code
_entity_poly.pdbx_strand_id
1 'polypeptide(L)'
;MEYITFCENGIYMVFSVSAEHCLSLLYFSALPYGNLEFNDFDYRNFNPVEFVVSEAEYYEEQKTKRINGLIHNNGLCYCYHTDMRNPTGRKIEFVTIDEEKALEITLHFQFYNDISAVRCWSEVYNGGTRSSILKYISSLHLHWPKSCKLKSFGEKPHLCLFPDYVKNGLGLLVHGKEPEGLCFQSCDNSLWHWEFGEYSETFYLRAGEPGCHSGWQKIIAPDERFSSTPVMAAVKPGGLNSAVDELMRVGR
;
A
#
# COMPACT_ATOMS: atom_id res chain seq x y z
N MET A 1 -18.45 0.91 -11.43
CA MET A 1 -17.26 0.36 -10.77
C MET A 1 -16.62 -0.62 -11.73
N GLU A 2 -15.38 -0.35 -12.12
CA GLU A 2 -14.58 -1.18 -13.02
C GLU A 2 -13.54 -1.94 -12.20
N TYR A 3 -13.22 -3.17 -12.59
CA TYR A 3 -12.18 -3.98 -11.95
C TYR A 3 -10.96 -4.12 -12.85
N ILE A 4 -9.78 -3.94 -12.27
CA ILE A 4 -8.49 -4.11 -12.95
C ILE A 4 -7.76 -5.22 -12.21
N THR A 5 -7.49 -6.34 -12.90
CA THR A 5 -6.95 -7.56 -12.28
C THR A 5 -5.58 -7.90 -12.84
N PHE A 6 -4.66 -8.28 -11.95
CA PHE A 6 -3.35 -8.78 -12.32
C PHE A 6 -3.06 -10.10 -11.62
N CYS A 7 -2.29 -10.94 -12.31
CA CYS A 7 -1.70 -12.14 -11.75
C CYS A 7 -0.26 -12.24 -12.28
N GLU A 8 0.71 -12.31 -11.38
CA GLU A 8 2.13 -12.48 -11.70
C GLU A 8 2.79 -13.32 -10.61
N ASN A 9 3.49 -14.38 -11.01
CA ASN A 9 4.17 -15.33 -10.10
C ASN A 9 3.30 -15.91 -8.98
N GLY A 10 1.98 -16.01 -9.21
CA GLY A 10 1.03 -16.48 -8.21
C GLY A 10 0.55 -15.41 -7.24
N ILE A 11 0.96 -14.14 -7.39
CA ILE A 11 0.36 -13.00 -6.68
C ILE A 11 -0.82 -12.48 -7.48
N TYR A 12 -2.00 -12.54 -6.90
CA TYR A 12 -3.23 -11.97 -7.43
C TYR A 12 -3.45 -10.57 -6.84
N MET A 13 -3.64 -9.59 -7.71
CA MET A 13 -4.02 -8.23 -7.35
C MET A 13 -5.32 -7.84 -8.02
N VAL A 14 -6.27 -7.30 -7.25
CA VAL A 14 -7.53 -6.76 -7.80
C VAL A 14 -7.69 -5.33 -7.33
N PHE A 15 -7.75 -4.41 -8.28
CA PHE A 15 -8.11 -3.03 -8.05
C PHE A 15 -9.53 -2.77 -8.52
N SER A 16 -10.16 -1.75 -7.95
CA SER A 16 -11.38 -1.16 -8.49
C SER A 16 -11.23 0.34 -8.72
N VAL A 17 -11.92 0.82 -9.75
CA VAL A 17 -12.13 2.25 -9.99
C VAL A 17 -13.61 2.55 -9.80
N SER A 18 -13.94 3.43 -8.85
CA SER A 18 -15.32 3.85 -8.59
C SER A 18 -15.85 4.80 -9.68
N ALA A 19 -17.15 5.16 -9.61
CA ALA A 19 -17.72 6.15 -10.53
C ALA A 19 -17.12 7.55 -10.33
N GLU A 20 -16.65 7.84 -9.12
CA GLU A 20 -15.95 9.05 -8.71
C GLU A 20 -14.43 8.98 -8.98
N HIS A 21 -13.98 8.00 -9.78
CA HIS A 21 -12.58 7.76 -10.09
C HIS A 21 -11.69 7.44 -8.87
N CYS A 22 -12.24 6.97 -7.75
CA CYS A 22 -11.40 6.52 -6.64
C CYS A 22 -10.77 5.15 -6.95
N LEU A 23 -9.44 5.04 -6.83
CA LEU A 23 -8.72 3.78 -6.95
C LEU A 23 -8.71 3.05 -5.60
N SER A 24 -9.01 1.76 -5.60
CA SER A 24 -8.96 0.93 -4.40
C SER A 24 -8.27 -0.40 -4.67
N LEU A 25 -7.39 -0.85 -3.78
CA LEU A 25 -6.79 -2.19 -3.83
C LEU A 25 -7.62 -3.15 -2.97
N LEU A 26 -8.41 -3.97 -3.64
CA LEU A 26 -9.40 -4.85 -3.01
C LEU A 26 -8.83 -6.20 -2.62
N TYR A 27 -7.80 -6.65 -3.33
CA TYR A 27 -7.24 -7.98 -3.16
C TYR A 27 -5.74 -7.99 -3.44
N PHE A 28 -4.99 -8.63 -2.54
CA PHE A 28 -3.56 -8.85 -2.64
C PHE A 28 -3.25 -10.17 -1.92
N SER A 29 -3.16 -11.27 -2.66
CA SER A 29 -3.08 -12.63 -2.08
C SER A 29 -2.42 -13.59 -3.06
N ALA A 30 -1.87 -14.70 -2.56
CA ALA A 30 -1.42 -15.81 -3.38
C ALA A 30 -2.49 -16.88 -3.59
N LEU A 31 -3.66 -16.70 -2.98
CA LEU A 31 -4.84 -17.51 -3.27
C LEU A 31 -5.53 -16.95 -4.51
N PRO A 32 -5.96 -17.80 -5.45
CA PRO A 32 -6.82 -17.37 -6.52
C PRO A 32 -8.07 -16.72 -5.96
N TYR A 33 -8.41 -15.54 -6.46
CA TYR A 33 -9.60 -14.81 -6.02
C TYR A 33 -10.90 -15.61 -6.26
N GLY A 34 -10.98 -16.43 -7.32
CA GLY A 34 -12.17 -17.24 -7.60
C GLY A 34 -13.43 -16.37 -7.81
N ASN A 35 -14.60 -16.85 -7.37
CA ASN A 35 -15.85 -16.07 -7.38
C ASN A 35 -15.86 -15.03 -6.24
N LEU A 36 -14.87 -14.13 -6.17
CA LEU A 36 -14.94 -12.99 -5.26
C LEU A 36 -16.18 -12.17 -5.60
N GLU A 37 -17.21 -12.31 -4.78
CA GLU A 37 -18.29 -11.35 -4.72
C GLU A 37 -17.84 -10.24 -3.79
N PHE A 38 -17.46 -9.10 -4.38
CA PHE A 38 -17.33 -7.85 -3.63
C PHE A 38 -18.74 -7.43 -3.24
N ASN A 39 -19.04 -7.45 -1.94
CA ASN A 39 -20.35 -7.08 -1.40
C ASN A 39 -20.60 -5.57 -1.60
N ASP A 40 -21.77 -5.07 -1.18
CA ASP A 40 -22.09 -3.63 -1.11
C ASP A 40 -21.25 -2.86 -0.06
N PHE A 41 -20.07 -3.35 0.28
CA PHE A 41 -19.13 -2.66 1.17
C PHE A 41 -18.59 -1.41 0.47
N ASP A 42 -18.49 -0.32 1.21
CA ASP A 42 -17.88 0.90 0.70
C ASP A 42 -16.35 0.78 0.69
N TYR A 43 -15.82 0.30 -0.43
CA TYR A 43 -14.39 0.09 -0.63
C TYR A 43 -13.59 1.37 -0.83
N ARG A 44 -14.20 2.57 -0.77
CA ARG A 44 -13.46 3.85 -0.87
C ARG A 44 -12.39 4.02 0.22
N ASN A 45 -12.52 3.27 1.32
CA ASN A 45 -11.50 3.24 2.38
C ASN A 45 -10.27 2.38 2.02
N PHE A 46 -10.32 1.56 0.97
CA PHE A 46 -9.26 0.61 0.57
C PHE A 46 -8.23 1.31 -0.34
N ASN A 47 -7.82 2.50 0.06
CA ASN A 47 -6.87 3.29 -0.70
C ASN A 47 -5.53 2.55 -0.79
N PRO A 48 -4.97 2.35 -1.99
CA PRO A 48 -3.68 1.66 -2.17
C PRO A 48 -2.48 2.50 -1.71
N VAL A 49 -2.72 3.76 -1.32
CA VAL A 49 -1.74 4.70 -0.77
C VAL A 49 -2.36 5.54 0.32
N GLU A 50 -1.59 5.82 1.36
CA GLU A 50 -1.84 6.88 2.31
C GLU A 50 -0.71 7.90 2.22
N PHE A 51 -1.05 9.18 2.20
CA PHE A 51 -0.07 10.25 2.31
C PHE A 51 -0.65 11.41 3.12
N VAL A 52 0.23 12.16 3.77
CA VAL A 52 -0.12 13.34 4.56
C VAL A 52 0.71 14.49 4.07
N VAL A 53 0.05 15.53 3.59
CA VAL A 53 0.68 16.76 3.09
C VAL A 53 0.11 17.98 3.81
N SER A 54 0.94 19.01 4.01
CA SER A 54 0.50 20.34 4.41
C SER A 54 1.18 21.40 3.54
N GLU A 55 0.52 22.55 3.36
CA GLU A 55 1.12 23.70 2.69
C GLU A 55 2.28 24.30 3.51
N ALA A 56 3.33 24.76 2.82
CA ALA A 56 4.53 25.30 3.46
C ALA A 56 4.29 26.65 4.19
N GLU A 57 3.25 27.41 3.84
CA GLU A 57 2.98 28.75 4.43
C GLU A 57 2.44 28.71 5.87
N TYR A 58 2.21 27.53 6.45
CA TYR A 58 1.69 27.38 7.82
C TYR A 58 2.78 27.15 8.89
N TYR A 59 4.04 27.43 8.57
CA TYR A 59 5.19 27.04 9.40
C TYR A 59 5.59 28.04 10.49
N GLU A 60 5.19 29.31 10.39
CA GLU A 60 5.60 30.31 11.41
C GLU A 60 4.73 30.35 12.66
N GLU A 61 3.49 29.83 12.67
CA GLU A 61 2.56 30.11 13.80
C GLU A 61 2.10 28.94 14.67
N GLN A 62 2.38 27.67 14.39
CA GLN A 62 1.84 26.58 15.22
C GLN A 62 2.85 25.54 15.70
N LYS A 63 3.60 25.92 16.75
CA LYS A 63 4.26 24.98 17.67
C LYS A 63 3.30 24.09 18.49
N THR A 64 1.98 24.14 18.29
CA THR A 64 1.03 23.55 19.26
C THR A 64 -0.32 23.06 18.71
N LYS A 65 -0.45 22.71 17.42
CA LYS A 65 -1.56 21.85 16.99
C LYS A 65 -1.07 20.68 16.14
N ARG A 66 -1.07 19.50 16.77
CA ARG A 66 -1.14 18.23 16.05
C ARG A 66 -2.40 18.26 15.19
N ILE A 67 -2.24 18.43 13.89
CA ILE A 67 -3.28 18.04 12.93
C ILE A 67 -3.24 16.51 12.90
N ASN A 68 -3.86 15.89 13.91
CA ASN A 68 -4.18 14.46 13.94
C ASN A 68 -5.45 14.22 13.11
N GLY A 69 -5.44 14.65 11.85
CA GLY A 69 -6.42 14.21 10.87
C GLY A 69 -5.76 13.10 10.07
N LEU A 70 -6.18 11.85 10.28
CA LEU A 70 -6.02 10.79 9.30
C LEU A 70 -6.75 11.28 8.04
N ILE A 71 -6.02 11.89 7.10
CA ILE A 71 -6.62 12.33 5.84
C ILE A 71 -6.73 11.05 5.00
N HIS A 72 -7.83 10.34 5.16
CA HIS A 72 -8.29 9.41 4.15
C HIS A 72 -8.56 10.23 2.89
N ASN A 73 -7.80 9.91 1.85
CA ASN A 73 -7.81 10.27 0.42
C ASN A 73 -9.05 10.98 -0.19
N ASN A 74 -9.62 11.98 0.45
CA ASN A 74 -10.65 12.84 -0.12
C ASN A 74 -9.96 13.74 -1.17
N GLY A 75 -10.01 13.31 -2.44
CA GLY A 75 -9.58 14.12 -3.59
C GLY A 75 -8.62 13.44 -4.56
N LEU A 76 -8.10 12.24 -4.25
CA LEU A 76 -7.17 11.55 -5.16
C LEU A 76 -7.92 10.72 -6.21
N CYS A 77 -7.86 11.18 -7.46
CA CYS A 77 -8.57 10.59 -8.59
C CYS A 77 -7.63 9.74 -9.45
N TYR A 78 -8.04 8.52 -9.78
CA TYR A 78 -7.41 7.67 -10.78
C TYR A 78 -7.43 8.31 -12.17
N CYS A 79 -6.28 8.32 -12.84
CA CYS A 79 -6.15 8.80 -14.21
C CYS A 79 -5.97 7.65 -15.18
N TYR A 80 -4.87 6.90 -15.02
CA TYR A 80 -4.53 5.77 -15.87
C TYR A 80 -3.56 4.82 -15.16
N HIS A 81 -3.32 3.66 -15.76
CA HIS A 81 -2.24 2.78 -15.37
C HIS A 81 -1.41 2.36 -16.59
N THR A 82 -0.18 1.95 -16.34
CA THR A 82 0.68 1.29 -17.34
C THR A 82 1.01 -0.12 -16.86
N ASP A 83 1.15 -1.03 -17.81
CA ASP A 83 1.57 -2.41 -17.59
C ASP A 83 2.68 -2.72 -18.59
N MET A 84 3.89 -2.86 -18.08
CA MET A 84 5.09 -3.01 -18.88
C MET A 84 5.97 -4.12 -18.34
N ARG A 85 7.00 -4.52 -19.10
CA ARG A 85 8.00 -5.48 -18.65
C ARG A 85 9.39 -4.90 -18.88
N ASN A 86 10.25 -5.07 -17.88
CA ASN A 86 11.66 -4.67 -17.90
C ASN A 86 12.54 -5.86 -17.50
N PRO A 87 13.89 -5.73 -17.48
CA PRO A 87 14.76 -6.85 -17.12
C PRO A 87 14.51 -7.45 -15.74
N THR A 88 13.99 -6.67 -14.77
CA THR A 88 13.63 -7.17 -13.43
C THR A 88 12.37 -8.02 -13.45
N GLY A 89 11.38 -7.65 -14.27
CA GLY A 89 10.11 -8.37 -14.42
C GLY A 89 8.98 -7.46 -14.91
N ARG A 90 7.74 -7.90 -14.70
CA ARG A 90 6.55 -7.08 -14.96
C ARG A 90 6.53 -5.87 -14.03
N LYS A 91 6.13 -4.71 -14.53
CA LYS A 91 5.96 -3.48 -13.75
C LYS A 91 4.60 -2.88 -14.06
N ILE A 92 3.85 -2.57 -13.01
CA ILE A 92 2.56 -1.89 -13.10
C ILE A 92 2.71 -0.53 -12.41
N GLU A 93 2.23 0.52 -13.06
CA GLU A 93 2.18 1.86 -12.48
C GLU A 93 0.74 2.36 -12.48
N PHE A 94 0.27 2.90 -11.36
CA PHE A 94 -0.99 3.63 -11.29
C PHE A 94 -0.73 5.10 -11.07
N VAL A 95 -1.29 5.94 -11.94
CA VAL A 95 -1.21 7.41 -11.79
C VAL A 95 -2.53 7.92 -11.27
N THR A 96 -2.43 8.70 -10.20
CA THR A 96 -3.57 9.34 -9.53
C THR A 96 -3.25 10.81 -9.26
N ILE A 97 -4.25 11.68 -9.27
CA ILE A 97 -4.07 13.13 -9.17
C ILE A 97 -5.00 13.70 -8.09
N ASP A 98 -4.45 14.54 -7.23
CA ASP A 98 -5.19 15.44 -6.34
C ASP A 98 -5.16 16.84 -6.98
N GLU A 99 -6.22 17.19 -7.70
CA GLU A 99 -6.29 18.44 -8.45
C GLU A 99 -6.25 19.68 -7.54
N GLU A 100 -6.86 19.59 -6.36
CA GLU A 100 -6.92 20.69 -5.39
C GLU A 100 -5.51 21.05 -4.89
N LYS A 101 -4.68 20.03 -4.63
CA LYS A 101 -3.31 20.20 -4.13
C LYS A 101 -2.27 20.27 -5.25
N ALA A 102 -2.68 20.10 -6.51
CA ALA A 102 -1.81 19.98 -7.68
C ALA A 102 -0.72 18.91 -7.48
N LEU A 103 -1.09 17.76 -6.91
CA LEU A 103 -0.18 16.63 -6.67
C LEU A 103 -0.53 15.46 -7.57
N GLU A 104 0.50 14.86 -8.16
CA GLU A 104 0.41 13.57 -8.83
C GLU A 104 1.06 12.50 -7.95
N ILE A 105 0.33 11.42 -7.70
CA ILE A 105 0.83 10.25 -6.98
C ILE A 105 0.93 9.08 -7.95
N THR A 106 2.15 8.56 -8.14
CA THR A 106 2.41 7.35 -8.93
C THR A 106 2.70 6.18 -8.00
N LEU A 107 1.89 5.12 -8.09
CA LEU A 107 2.09 3.87 -7.36
C LEU A 107 2.82 2.88 -8.25
N HIS A 108 3.93 2.34 -7.78
CA HIS A 108 4.76 1.42 -8.53
C HIS A 108 4.67 0.02 -7.93
N PHE A 109 4.42 -0.98 -8.78
CA PHE A 109 4.45 -2.40 -8.42
C PHE A 109 5.40 -3.13 -9.38
N GLN A 110 6.64 -3.36 -8.94
CA GLN A 110 7.66 -4.07 -9.70
C GLN A 110 7.74 -5.53 -9.26
N PHE A 111 7.29 -6.44 -10.11
CA PHE A 111 7.47 -7.87 -9.91
C PHE A 111 8.87 -8.31 -10.34
N TYR A 112 9.32 -9.41 -9.75
CA TYR A 112 10.57 -10.08 -10.10
C TYR A 112 10.28 -11.27 -11.01
N ASN A 113 11.18 -11.65 -11.93
CA ASN A 113 10.98 -12.87 -12.70
C ASN A 113 11.04 -14.12 -11.79
N ASP A 114 10.04 -15.00 -11.87
CA ASP A 114 9.97 -16.30 -11.20
C ASP A 114 10.06 -16.29 -9.66
N ILE A 115 9.81 -15.13 -9.04
CA ILE A 115 9.76 -14.96 -7.59
C ILE A 115 8.41 -14.39 -7.21
N SER A 116 7.75 -15.00 -6.22
CA SER A 116 6.44 -14.55 -5.73
C SER A 116 6.61 -13.36 -4.76
N ALA A 117 7.20 -12.29 -5.28
CA ALA A 117 7.42 -11.04 -4.60
C ALA A 117 7.21 -9.84 -5.53
N VAL A 118 6.82 -8.72 -4.93
CA VAL A 118 6.65 -7.43 -5.59
C VAL A 118 7.34 -6.35 -4.76
N ARG A 119 8.05 -5.45 -5.43
CA ARG A 119 8.61 -4.24 -4.85
C ARG A 119 7.65 -3.08 -5.11
N CYS A 120 7.20 -2.46 -4.04
CA CYS A 120 6.25 -1.37 -4.05
C CYS A 120 6.91 -0.06 -3.57
N TRP A 121 6.60 1.04 -4.24
CA TRP A 121 6.91 2.39 -3.76
C TRP A 121 5.93 3.38 -4.37
N SER A 122 5.86 4.56 -3.77
CA SER A 122 5.01 5.65 -4.23
C SER A 122 5.88 6.84 -4.56
N GLU A 123 5.50 7.58 -5.59
CA GLU A 123 6.12 8.85 -5.95
C GLU A 123 5.11 9.98 -5.83
N VAL A 124 5.55 11.10 -5.27
CA VAL A 124 4.79 12.35 -5.23
C VAL A 124 5.47 13.34 -6.13
N TYR A 125 4.77 13.85 -7.14
CA TYR A 125 5.20 14.98 -7.95
C TYR A 125 4.35 16.20 -7.62
N ASN A 126 5.00 17.33 -7.38
CA ASN A 126 4.36 18.60 -7.13
C ASN A 126 4.26 19.41 -8.43
N GLY A 127 3.09 19.38 -9.08
CA GLY A 127 2.78 20.19 -10.25
C GLY A 127 2.24 21.58 -9.91
N GLY A 128 2.17 21.93 -8.62
CA GLY A 128 1.74 23.23 -8.14
C GLY A 128 2.84 24.29 -8.21
N THR A 129 2.48 25.53 -7.89
CA THR A 129 3.41 26.68 -7.92
C THR A 129 4.05 26.97 -6.55
N ARG A 130 3.73 26.18 -5.52
CA ARG A 130 4.20 26.36 -4.14
C ARG A 130 4.78 25.07 -3.61
N SER A 131 5.72 25.17 -2.67
CA SER A 131 6.28 23.99 -2.02
C SER A 131 5.24 23.32 -1.10
N SER A 132 5.22 21.99 -1.16
CA SER A 132 4.41 21.13 -0.28
C SER A 132 5.28 20.48 0.78
N ILE A 133 4.74 20.25 1.98
CA ILE A 133 5.42 19.53 3.06
C ILE A 133 4.76 18.17 3.21
N LEU A 134 5.44 17.15 2.73
CA LEU A 134 5.07 15.76 2.90
C LEU A 134 5.47 15.30 4.30
N LYS A 135 4.50 14.85 5.09
CA LYS A 135 4.68 14.36 6.47
C LYS A 135 4.59 12.84 6.56
N TYR A 136 4.01 12.19 5.56
CA TYR A 136 3.96 10.75 5.46
C TYR A 136 3.61 10.33 4.03
N ILE A 137 4.15 9.21 3.57
CA ILE A 137 3.64 8.47 2.43
C ILE A 137 3.92 6.97 2.60
N SER A 138 2.93 6.15 2.29
CA SER A 138 3.07 4.69 2.27
C SER A 138 3.62 4.21 0.92
N SER A 139 4.49 3.21 0.96
CA SER A 139 4.94 2.44 -0.19
C SER A 139 4.06 1.20 -0.44
N LEU A 140 3.41 0.71 0.62
CA LEU A 140 2.44 -0.38 0.57
C LEU A 140 1.31 -0.07 1.55
N HIS A 141 0.06 -0.11 1.07
CA HIS A 141 -1.13 0.05 1.91
C HIS A 141 -2.16 -1.01 1.53
N LEU A 142 -2.42 -1.94 2.44
CA LEU A 142 -3.34 -3.05 2.26
C LEU A 142 -4.49 -2.93 3.25
N HIS A 143 -5.69 -3.35 2.82
CA HIS A 143 -6.91 -3.30 3.62
C HIS A 143 -7.62 -4.65 3.58
N TRP A 144 -8.23 -5.00 4.71
CA TRP A 144 -9.12 -6.16 4.82
C TRP A 144 -10.40 -5.76 5.54
N PRO A 145 -11.57 -6.17 5.05
CA PRO A 145 -12.84 -5.90 5.73
C PRO A 145 -12.97 -6.75 7.00
N LYS A 146 -13.40 -6.14 8.11
CA LYS A 146 -13.67 -6.84 9.39
C LYS A 146 -14.86 -7.79 9.30
N SER A 147 -15.84 -7.42 8.48
CA SER A 147 -17.14 -8.09 8.37
C SER A 147 -17.20 -9.14 7.26
N CYS A 148 -16.23 -9.19 6.34
CA CYS A 148 -16.32 -10.17 5.26
C CYS A 148 -16.05 -11.58 5.77
N LYS A 149 -17.12 -12.36 5.79
CA LYS A 149 -17.12 -13.63 5.08
C LYS A 149 -16.99 -13.31 3.58
N LEU A 150 -15.77 -13.18 3.06
CA LEU A 150 -15.59 -13.46 1.63
C LEU A 150 -16.17 -14.87 1.43
N LYS A 151 -16.98 -15.18 0.42
CA LYS A 151 -17.64 -16.50 0.35
C LYS A 151 -16.66 -17.69 0.31
N SER A 152 -15.36 -17.44 0.08
CA SER A 152 -14.23 -18.37 0.24
C SER A 152 -13.61 -18.43 1.67
N PHE A 153 -13.94 -17.48 2.54
CA PHE A 153 -13.50 -17.32 3.93
C PHE A 153 -14.70 -17.48 4.89
N GLY A 154 -15.07 -18.73 5.18
CA GLY A 154 -16.21 -19.08 6.05
C GLY A 154 -16.05 -18.67 7.53
N GLU A 155 -14.86 -18.24 7.96
CA GLU A 155 -14.52 -17.85 9.33
C GLU A 155 -13.74 -16.51 9.35
N LYS A 156 -13.75 -15.81 10.51
CA LYS A 156 -13.07 -14.52 10.68
C LYS A 156 -11.58 -14.66 10.34
N PRO A 157 -10.94 -13.68 9.67
CA PRO A 157 -9.49 -13.66 9.57
C PRO A 157 -8.89 -13.61 10.98
N HIS A 158 -7.99 -14.55 11.27
CA HIS A 158 -7.32 -14.64 12.57
C HIS A 158 -5.91 -14.04 12.42
N LEU A 159 -5.72 -12.83 12.90
CA LEU A 159 -4.39 -12.24 12.96
C LEU A 159 -3.59 -12.93 14.09
N CYS A 160 -2.67 -13.82 13.73
CA CYS A 160 -1.73 -14.41 14.68
C CYS A 160 -0.40 -13.65 14.65
N LEU A 161 -0.20 -12.73 15.59
CA LEU A 161 1.08 -12.06 15.76
C LEU A 161 2.01 -12.98 16.58
N PHE A 162 3.09 -13.49 15.98
CA PHE A 162 4.14 -14.17 16.75
C PHE A 162 5.05 -13.10 17.39
N PRO A 163 5.15 -13.04 18.74
CA PRO A 163 5.94 -12.02 19.44
C PRO A 163 7.42 -11.98 19.03
N ASP A 164 7.97 -13.12 18.61
CA ASP A 164 9.41 -13.26 18.35
C ASP A 164 9.86 -12.69 16.99
N TYR A 165 8.92 -12.35 16.11
CA TYR A 165 9.23 -11.95 14.73
C TYR A 165 9.01 -10.46 14.42
N VAL A 166 8.59 -9.68 15.43
CA VAL A 166 8.25 -8.25 15.31
C VAL A 166 9.48 -7.36 15.04
N LYS A 167 10.71 -7.89 15.09
CA LYS A 167 11.91 -7.04 15.11
C LYS A 167 12.35 -6.42 13.77
N ASN A 168 11.91 -6.88 12.59
CA ASN A 168 12.45 -6.38 11.30
C ASN A 168 11.44 -6.24 10.13
N GLY A 169 10.13 -6.11 10.37
CA GLY A 169 9.14 -5.91 9.29
C GLY A 169 8.23 -7.09 8.98
N LEU A 170 8.15 -8.10 9.84
CA LEU A 170 7.29 -9.25 9.60
C LEU A 170 5.83 -8.98 10.00
N GLY A 171 4.93 -8.81 9.03
CA GLY A 171 3.48 -8.78 9.28
C GLY A 171 2.77 -9.93 8.56
N LEU A 172 1.92 -10.64 9.29
CA LEU A 172 1.32 -11.93 8.94
C LEU A 172 -0.20 -11.79 8.78
N LEU A 173 -0.79 -12.39 7.73
CA LEU A 173 -2.23 -12.69 7.66
C LEU A 173 -2.39 -14.22 7.50
N VAL A 174 -3.06 -14.90 8.44
CA VAL A 174 -3.37 -16.34 8.30
C VAL A 174 -4.85 -16.58 8.59
N HIS A 175 -5.52 -17.36 7.75
CA HIS A 175 -6.88 -17.85 7.98
C HIS A 175 -6.80 -19.14 8.80
N GLY A 176 -7.68 -19.30 9.80
CA GLY A 176 -7.62 -20.35 10.84
C GLY A 176 -7.61 -21.81 10.38
N LYS A 177 -7.75 -22.11 9.07
CA LYS A 177 -7.63 -23.48 8.53
C LYS A 177 -6.69 -23.68 7.34
N GLU A 178 -6.21 -22.66 6.60
CA GLU A 178 -5.34 -22.79 5.39
C GLU A 178 -4.85 -21.38 4.93
N PRO A 179 -3.97 -21.16 3.93
CA PRO A 179 -2.78 -21.87 3.45
C PRO A 179 -1.66 -20.92 2.93
N GLU A 180 -1.63 -19.61 3.24
CA GLU A 180 -0.65 -18.65 2.68
C GLU A 180 0.08 -17.79 3.71
N GLY A 181 1.20 -17.19 3.32
CA GLY A 181 1.95 -16.21 4.12
C GLY A 181 2.20 -14.93 3.33
N LEU A 182 2.11 -13.79 4.02
CA LEU A 182 2.60 -12.47 3.58
C LEU A 182 3.86 -12.14 4.40
N CYS A 183 4.90 -11.67 3.73
CA CYS A 183 6.13 -11.19 4.34
C CYS A 183 6.54 -9.89 3.65
N PHE A 184 7.02 -8.88 4.37
CA PHE A 184 7.48 -7.64 3.76
C PHE A 184 8.72 -7.07 4.47
N GLN A 185 9.48 -6.24 3.77
CA GLN A 185 10.65 -5.53 4.32
C GLN A 185 10.97 -4.28 3.48
N SER A 186 11.72 -3.34 4.03
CA SER A 186 12.37 -2.30 3.21
C SER A 186 13.39 -2.93 2.25
N CYS A 187 13.52 -2.41 1.04
CA CYS A 187 14.54 -2.85 0.09
C CYS A 187 15.93 -2.22 0.34
N ASP A 188 16.02 -1.24 1.23
CA ASP A 188 17.27 -0.54 1.54
C ASP A 188 17.36 -0.17 3.04
N ASN A 189 18.47 0.47 3.41
CA ASN A 189 18.75 0.89 4.79
C ASN A 189 18.07 2.21 5.18
N SER A 190 17.11 2.70 4.41
CA SER A 190 16.36 3.90 4.77
C SER A 190 15.56 3.68 6.04
N LEU A 191 15.35 4.77 6.79
CA LEU A 191 14.43 4.74 7.92
C LEU A 191 13.03 4.56 7.39
N TRP A 192 12.33 3.54 7.86
CA TRP A 192 10.98 3.21 7.45
C TRP A 192 10.14 2.83 8.66
N HIS A 193 8.83 2.90 8.49
CA HIS A 193 7.89 2.47 9.51
C HIS A 193 6.77 1.65 8.88
N TRP A 194 6.23 0.72 9.65
CA TRP A 194 5.02 0.01 9.30
C TRP A 194 4.08 -0.04 10.50
N GLU A 195 2.79 -0.06 10.21
CA GLU A 195 1.72 -0.14 11.20
C GLU A 195 0.64 -1.08 10.69
N PHE A 196 0.17 -1.95 11.58
CA PHE A 196 -1.04 -2.70 11.39
C PHE A 196 -2.08 -2.18 12.38
N GLY A 197 -3.27 -1.84 11.89
CA GLY A 197 -4.29 -1.20 12.70
C GLY A 197 -5.70 -1.53 12.25
N GLU A 198 -6.63 -0.91 12.95
CA GLU A 198 -8.06 -1.00 12.68
C GLU A 198 -8.62 0.39 12.43
N TYR A 199 -9.45 0.52 11.40
CA TYR A 199 -10.17 1.76 11.12
C TYR A 199 -11.58 1.44 10.64
N SER A 200 -12.60 1.95 11.35
CA SER A 200 -14.01 1.66 11.03
C SER A 200 -14.26 0.13 10.91
N GLU A 201 -14.81 -0.32 9.78
CA GLU A 201 -15.08 -1.71 9.42
C GLU A 201 -13.90 -2.40 8.70
N THR A 202 -12.67 -1.85 8.77
CA THR A 202 -11.47 -2.42 8.10
C THR A 202 -10.30 -2.64 9.05
N PHE A 203 -9.50 -3.66 8.76
CA PHE A 203 -8.10 -3.76 9.15
C PHE A 203 -7.23 -3.17 8.06
N TYR A 204 -6.09 -2.58 8.42
CA TYR A 204 -5.13 -2.09 7.45
C TYR A 204 -3.69 -2.44 7.84
N LEU A 205 -2.84 -2.58 6.83
CA LEU A 205 -1.40 -2.60 6.94
C LEU A 205 -0.84 -1.46 6.09
N ARG A 206 -0.09 -0.55 6.70
CA ARG A 206 0.68 0.47 5.97
C ARG A 206 2.17 0.29 6.24
N ALA A 207 2.99 0.43 5.21
CA ALA A 207 4.44 0.42 5.28
C ALA A 207 5.02 1.48 4.35
N GLY A 208 5.99 2.26 4.81
CA GLY A 208 6.61 3.33 4.03
C GLY A 208 7.51 4.21 4.87
N GLU A 209 7.47 5.52 4.60
CA GLU A 209 8.26 6.52 5.32
C GLU A 209 8.05 6.45 6.85
N PRO A 210 8.98 7.00 7.65
CA PRO A 210 8.78 7.08 9.09
C PRO A 210 7.41 7.68 9.41
N GLY A 211 6.67 7.05 10.32
CA GLY A 211 5.28 7.41 10.59
C GLY A 211 5.13 8.88 10.98
N CYS A 212 3.91 9.42 10.85
CA CYS A 212 3.61 10.83 11.12
C CYS A 212 3.92 11.29 12.57
N HIS A 213 4.16 10.35 13.49
CA HIS A 213 4.55 10.61 14.88
C HIS A 213 6.06 10.77 15.09
N SER A 214 6.89 10.46 14.09
CA SER A 214 8.36 10.55 14.14
C SER A 214 8.88 11.98 14.00
N GLY A 215 8.05 12.90 13.50
CA GLY A 215 8.48 14.25 13.11
C GLY A 215 9.19 14.29 11.75
N TRP A 216 9.25 13.17 11.01
CA TRP A 216 9.75 13.15 9.65
C TRP A 216 8.93 14.05 8.74
N GLN A 217 9.63 14.72 7.83
CA GLN A 217 9.02 15.54 6.80
C GLN A 217 9.97 15.73 5.62
N LYS A 218 9.39 15.96 4.45
CA LYS A 218 10.08 16.29 3.22
C LYS A 218 9.39 17.48 2.56
N ILE A 219 10.17 18.52 2.26
CA ILE A 219 9.72 19.62 1.40
C ILE A 219 9.83 19.13 -0.05
N ILE A 220 8.76 19.31 -0.83
CA ILE A 220 8.69 19.03 -2.25
C ILE A 220 8.44 20.36 -2.96
N ALA A 221 9.46 20.91 -3.60
CA ALA A 221 9.37 22.15 -4.36
C ALA A 221 8.47 22.00 -5.61
N PRO A 222 8.01 23.10 -6.22
CA PRO A 222 7.41 23.06 -7.55
C PRO A 222 8.29 22.28 -8.54
N ASP A 223 7.66 21.42 -9.32
CA ASP A 223 8.30 20.51 -10.27
C ASP A 223 9.25 19.46 -9.65
N GLU A 224 9.30 19.33 -8.33
CA GLU A 224 10.07 18.28 -7.66
C GLU A 224 9.26 16.98 -7.55
N ARG A 225 9.97 15.86 -7.64
CA ARG A 225 9.45 14.52 -7.36
C ARG A 225 10.15 13.93 -6.15
N PHE A 226 9.39 13.31 -5.26
CA PHE A 226 9.89 12.51 -4.15
C PHE A 226 9.46 11.06 -4.32
N SER A 227 10.38 10.11 -4.16
CA SER A 227 10.10 8.67 -4.16
C SER A 227 10.23 8.13 -2.74
N SER A 228 9.23 7.37 -2.29
CA SER A 228 9.22 6.77 -0.96
C SER A 228 10.18 5.59 -0.86
N THR A 229 10.52 5.25 0.38
CA THR A 229 11.34 4.09 0.73
C THR A 229 10.69 2.82 0.19
N PRO A 230 11.32 2.10 -0.74
CA PRO A 230 10.72 0.92 -1.37
C PRO A 230 10.48 -0.20 -0.36
N VAL A 231 9.30 -0.81 -0.42
CA VAL A 231 8.92 -1.97 0.39
C VAL A 231 8.74 -3.17 -0.52
N MET A 232 9.41 -4.26 -0.22
CA MET A 232 9.21 -5.56 -0.85
C MET A 232 8.14 -6.32 -0.09
N ALA A 233 7.21 -6.96 -0.80
CA ALA A 233 6.21 -7.86 -0.24
C ALA A 233 6.22 -9.18 -1.01
N ALA A 234 6.33 -10.30 -0.29
CA ALA A 234 6.20 -11.65 -0.81
C ALA A 234 4.92 -12.29 -0.28
N VAL A 235 4.15 -12.91 -1.17
CA VAL A 235 2.95 -13.67 -0.80
C VAL A 235 3.03 -15.05 -1.42
N LYS A 236 2.82 -16.11 -0.64
CA LYS A 236 2.92 -17.47 -1.16
C LYS A 236 2.08 -18.47 -0.37
N PRO A 237 1.51 -19.52 -1.02
CA PRO A 237 0.94 -20.65 -0.31
C PRO A 237 2.02 -21.42 0.48
N GLY A 238 1.63 -22.18 1.50
CA GLY A 238 2.53 -22.86 2.43
C GLY A 238 2.92 -22.01 3.65
N GLY A 239 2.21 -20.93 3.95
CA GLY A 239 2.40 -20.11 5.14
C GLY A 239 3.66 -19.25 5.14
N LEU A 240 4.01 -18.74 6.32
CA LEU A 240 5.04 -17.72 6.52
C LEU A 240 6.43 -18.11 6.01
N ASN A 241 6.89 -19.33 6.33
CA ASN A 241 8.22 -19.78 5.91
C ASN A 241 8.38 -19.73 4.39
N SER A 242 7.31 -20.12 3.66
CA SER A 242 7.30 -20.07 2.20
C SER A 242 7.42 -18.64 1.66
N ALA A 243 6.79 -17.67 2.31
CA ALA A 243 6.89 -16.26 1.94
C ALA A 243 8.27 -15.66 2.27
N VAL A 244 8.85 -16.02 3.41
CA VAL A 244 10.22 -15.63 3.79
C VAL A 244 11.23 -16.20 2.79
N ASP A 245 11.10 -17.47 2.43
CA ASP A 245 11.99 -18.11 1.45
C ASP A 245 11.98 -17.38 0.10
N GLU A 246 10.81 -16.93 -0.38
CA GLU A 246 10.70 -16.12 -1.60
C GLU A 246 11.38 -14.76 -1.46
N LEU A 247 11.12 -14.07 -0.36
CA LEU A 247 11.70 -12.75 -0.11
C LEU A 247 13.23 -12.81 -0.02
N MET A 248 13.78 -13.90 0.52
CA MET A 248 15.23 -14.17 0.56
C MET A 248 15.83 -14.54 -0.80
N ARG A 249 15.02 -14.88 -1.82
CA ARG A 249 15.49 -15.10 -3.20
C ARG A 249 15.74 -13.79 -3.95
N VAL A 250 15.10 -12.70 -3.55
CA VAL A 250 15.25 -11.39 -4.23
C VAL A 250 16.62 -10.76 -3.97
N GLY A 251 17.19 -10.98 -2.79
CA GLY A 251 18.50 -10.44 -2.40
C GLY A 251 19.71 -11.26 -2.86
N ARG A 252 19.49 -12.29 -3.70
CA ARG A 252 20.54 -13.20 -4.20
C ARG A 252 20.93 -12.89 -5.64
#